data_AF-A0A0K2T551-F1
#
_entry.id   AF-A0A0K2T551-F1
#
_cell.length_a   1.000
_cell.length_b   1.000
_cell.length_c   1.000
_cell.angle_alpha   90.00
_cell.angle_beta   90.00
_cell.angle_gamma   90.00
#
_symmetry.space_group_name_H-M   'P 1'
#
loop_
_entity.id
_entity.type
_entity.pdbx_description
1 polymer ?
#
loop_
_entity_poly.entity_id
_entity_poly.type
_entity_poly.pdbx_seq_one_letter_code
_entity_poly.pdbx_strand_id
1 'polypeptide(L)'
;MILKLAISFSTLFIILFIQPVHSQKGSGNGDLQLPNESDCRNRIIHASFGGKQYFFSWEYSLTQNLSVNWITARNICRRHCMDTVSIETLEENQFIENRMLLTGTRFTWTSGRKCDFEGCDRPDLQPTHINGWFWSGSGVRLGSRNGRVEGDWSNTGGDGEAQPDNREFRVKGEHEESCIAVMNNFYNDGIVWHDIACYHKKPFVCESSDQLM
;
A
#
# COMPACT_ATOMS: atom_id res chain seq x y z
N MET A 1 64.61 53.55 6.18
CA MET A 1 63.84 52.30 6.40
C MET A 1 62.39 52.58 6.03
N ILE A 2 61.98 52.19 4.82
CA ILE A 2 60.60 52.34 4.33
C ILE A 2 60.07 50.92 4.12
N LEU A 3 59.06 50.56 4.90
CA LEU A 3 58.40 49.26 4.90
C LEU A 3 57.49 49.16 3.67
N LYS A 4 57.76 48.23 2.74
CA LYS A 4 56.83 47.91 1.64
C LYS A 4 55.82 46.87 2.14
N LEU A 5 54.55 47.29 2.24
CA LEU A 5 53.41 46.43 2.53
C LEU A 5 53.00 45.67 1.26
N ALA A 6 53.09 44.34 1.26
CA ALA A 6 52.59 43.50 0.18
C ALA A 6 51.13 43.12 0.48
N ILE A 7 50.19 43.61 -0.33
CA ILE A 7 48.78 43.24 -0.27
C ILE A 7 48.58 42.04 -1.20
N SER A 8 48.24 40.89 -0.63
CA SER A 8 47.87 39.69 -1.39
C SER A 8 46.37 39.73 -1.69
N PHE A 9 46.01 39.86 -2.96
CA PHE A 9 44.63 39.73 -3.42
C PHE A 9 44.34 38.26 -3.68
N SER A 10 43.66 37.59 -2.74
CA SER A 10 43.09 36.25 -2.98
C SER A 10 41.77 36.38 -3.72
N THR A 11 41.77 36.06 -5.01
CA THR A 11 40.58 35.94 -5.85
C THR A 11 39.75 34.74 -5.38
N LEU A 12 38.59 35.00 -4.76
CA LEU A 12 37.67 33.94 -4.33
C LEU A 12 36.81 33.50 -5.53
N PHE A 13 37.19 32.39 -6.17
CA PHE A 13 36.36 31.72 -7.17
C PHE A 13 35.19 31.03 -6.47
N ILE A 14 33.98 31.61 -6.54
CA ILE A 14 32.75 30.94 -6.14
C ILE A 14 32.40 29.93 -7.22
N ILE A 15 32.79 28.67 -7.00
CA ILE A 15 32.37 27.54 -7.83
C ILE A 15 30.92 27.23 -7.45
N LEU A 16 29.98 27.58 -8.32
CA LEU A 16 28.58 27.16 -8.20
C LEU A 16 28.52 25.64 -8.48
N PHE A 17 28.52 24.82 -7.43
CA PHE A 17 28.28 23.38 -7.56
C PHE A 17 26.80 23.16 -7.91
N ILE A 18 26.50 23.02 -9.20
CA ILE A 18 25.24 22.43 -9.65
C ILE A 18 25.31 20.95 -9.28
N GLN A 19 24.69 20.56 -8.18
CA GLN A 19 24.56 19.15 -7.84
C GLN A 19 23.64 18.46 -8.85
N PRO A 20 24.03 17.30 -9.41
CA PRO A 20 23.14 16.56 -10.28
C PRO A 20 21.95 16.07 -9.44
N VAL A 21 20.74 16.41 -9.86
CA VAL A 21 19.50 15.81 -9.35
C VAL A 21 19.58 14.32 -9.63
N HIS A 22 19.89 13.52 -8.60
CA HIS A 22 19.84 12.07 -8.71
C HIS A 22 18.39 11.65 -8.84
N SER A 23 17.98 11.31 -10.05
CA SER A 23 16.77 10.52 -10.28
C SER A 23 17.00 9.15 -9.64
N GLN A 24 16.48 8.96 -8.42
CA GLN A 24 16.43 7.67 -7.74
C GLN A 24 15.55 6.75 -8.57
N LYS A 25 16.19 5.99 -9.46
CA LYS A 25 15.56 4.91 -10.21
C LYS A 25 15.21 3.84 -9.18
N GLY A 26 13.93 3.78 -8.78
CA GLY A 26 13.41 2.81 -7.82
C GLY A 26 13.91 1.40 -8.16
N SER A 27 14.60 0.78 -7.21
CA SER A 27 15.10 -0.58 -7.31
C SER A 27 13.93 -1.52 -7.60
N GLY A 28 14.00 -2.29 -8.69
CA GLY A 28 13.00 -3.30 -9.05
C GLY A 28 12.95 -4.51 -8.11
N ASN A 29 13.51 -4.43 -6.90
CA ASN A 29 13.66 -5.52 -5.94
C ASN A 29 12.53 -5.63 -4.91
N GLY A 30 11.42 -4.91 -5.06
CA GLY A 30 10.30 -4.98 -4.11
C GLY A 30 10.45 -4.04 -2.91
N ASP A 31 11.36 -3.07 -2.97
CA ASP A 31 11.44 -1.98 -1.98
C ASP A 31 10.31 -0.97 -2.19
N LEU A 32 9.90 -0.30 -1.10
CA LEU A 32 8.95 0.80 -1.17
C LEU A 32 9.60 2.02 -1.83
N GLN A 33 8.87 2.61 -2.78
CA GLN A 33 9.32 3.80 -3.51
C GLN A 33 8.93 5.08 -2.77
N LEU A 34 9.77 6.10 -2.94
CA LEU A 34 9.52 7.46 -2.48
C LEU A 34 8.51 8.17 -3.40
N PRO A 35 7.74 9.13 -2.87
CA PRO A 35 6.85 9.94 -3.69
C PRO A 35 7.59 10.74 -4.77
N ASN A 36 6.90 11.03 -5.86
CA ASN A 36 7.38 11.93 -6.90
C ASN A 36 6.58 13.24 -6.86
N GLU A 37 7.27 14.35 -6.62
CA GLU A 37 6.66 15.66 -6.40
C GLU A 37 5.74 16.12 -7.56
N SER A 38 6.15 15.86 -8.81
CA SER A 38 5.34 16.20 -9.99
C SER A 38 4.08 15.35 -10.06
N ASP A 39 4.21 14.07 -9.80
CA ASP A 39 3.09 13.12 -9.86
C ASP A 39 2.12 13.29 -8.70
N CYS A 40 2.61 13.76 -7.55
CA CYS A 40 1.77 14.15 -6.41
C CYS A 40 0.90 15.36 -6.72
N ARG A 41 1.48 16.40 -7.34
CA ARG A 41 0.73 17.61 -7.76
C ARG A 41 -0.34 17.31 -8.81
N ASN A 42 -0.07 16.34 -9.68
CA ASN A 42 -0.93 15.97 -10.80
C ASN A 42 -1.71 14.67 -10.56
N ARG A 43 -1.82 14.21 -9.30
CA ARG A 43 -2.50 12.95 -8.99
C ARG A 43 -3.97 13.01 -9.41
N ILE A 44 -4.46 11.90 -9.93
CA ILE A 44 -5.86 11.76 -10.31
C ILE A 44 -6.67 11.37 -9.07
N ILE A 45 -7.77 12.09 -8.82
CA ILE A 45 -8.71 11.81 -7.74
C ILE A 45 -10.07 11.50 -8.35
N HIS A 46 -10.62 10.34 -8.01
CA HIS A 46 -11.95 9.90 -8.47
C HIS A 46 -13.04 10.10 -7.42
N ALA A 47 -12.68 10.17 -6.14
CA ALA A 47 -13.61 10.40 -5.04
C ALA A 47 -12.95 11.07 -3.84
N SER A 48 -13.79 11.60 -2.95
CA SER A 48 -13.40 11.98 -1.60
C SER A 48 -14.41 11.42 -0.62
N PHE A 49 -13.90 10.84 0.46
CA PHE A 49 -14.69 10.20 1.51
C PHE A 49 -13.93 10.30 2.83
N GLY A 50 -14.60 10.55 3.96
CA GLY A 50 -13.92 10.63 5.26
C GLY A 50 -12.79 11.68 5.37
N GLY A 51 -12.78 12.70 4.52
CA GLY A 51 -11.68 13.68 4.43
C GLY A 51 -10.43 13.18 3.67
N LYS A 52 -10.47 11.97 3.12
CA LYS A 52 -9.43 11.38 2.27
C LYS A 52 -9.84 11.41 0.80
N GLN A 53 -8.85 11.33 -0.08
CA GLN A 53 -9.02 11.31 -1.53
C GLN A 53 -8.65 9.94 -2.07
N TYR A 54 -9.42 9.43 -3.04
CA TYR A 54 -9.27 8.07 -3.56
C TYR A 54 -9.08 8.05 -5.06
N PHE A 55 -8.23 7.12 -5.50
CA PHE A 55 -8.02 6.74 -6.89
C PHE A 55 -8.34 5.27 -7.07
N PHE A 56 -9.14 4.94 -8.08
CA PHE A 56 -9.56 3.58 -8.41
C PHE A 56 -8.90 3.19 -9.73
N SER A 57 -7.99 2.21 -9.72
CA SER A 57 -7.19 1.90 -10.91
C SER A 57 -8.03 1.51 -12.13
N TRP A 58 -9.22 0.94 -11.91
CA TRP A 58 -10.15 0.54 -12.96
C TRP A 58 -10.93 1.70 -13.59
N GLU A 59 -10.96 2.89 -12.98
CA GLU A 59 -11.72 4.04 -13.48
C GLU A 59 -10.88 5.01 -14.32
N TYR A 60 -9.56 4.81 -14.37
CA TYR A 60 -8.65 5.63 -15.18
C TYR A 60 -8.19 4.88 -16.42
N SER A 61 -8.32 5.50 -17.59
CA SER A 61 -8.13 4.85 -18.90
C SER A 61 -6.76 4.18 -19.07
N LEU A 62 -5.69 4.75 -18.49
CA LEU A 62 -4.34 4.18 -18.59
C LEU A 62 -4.11 2.99 -17.64
N THR A 63 -4.88 2.87 -16.56
CA THR A 63 -4.74 1.81 -15.56
C THR A 63 -5.92 0.84 -15.53
N GLN A 64 -6.94 1.03 -16.37
CA GLN A 64 -8.19 0.29 -16.29
C GLN A 64 -8.02 -1.23 -16.45
N ASN A 65 -7.01 -1.65 -17.22
CA ASN A 65 -6.64 -3.05 -17.43
C ASN A 65 -5.37 -3.45 -16.66
N LEU A 66 -4.85 -2.57 -15.80
CA LEU A 66 -3.64 -2.82 -15.05
C LEU A 66 -3.95 -3.70 -13.84
N SER A 67 -3.31 -4.85 -13.78
CA SER A 67 -3.31 -5.73 -12.61
C SER A 67 -1.87 -6.03 -12.22
N VAL A 68 -1.53 -5.77 -10.97
CA VAL A 68 -0.15 -5.84 -10.45
C VAL A 68 -0.12 -6.53 -9.10
N ASN A 69 1.07 -7.00 -8.70
CA ASN A 69 1.26 -7.56 -7.36
C ASN A 69 1.12 -6.47 -6.29
N TRP A 70 0.99 -6.89 -5.03
CA TRP A 70 0.67 -5.99 -3.93
C TRP A 70 1.70 -4.87 -3.75
N ILE A 71 3.00 -5.18 -3.80
CA ILE A 71 4.07 -4.17 -3.63
C ILE A 71 4.11 -3.18 -4.79
N THR A 72 3.82 -3.63 -6.01
CA THR A 72 3.76 -2.74 -7.17
C THR A 72 2.55 -1.82 -7.09
N ALA A 73 1.38 -2.32 -6.64
CA ALA A 73 0.22 -1.48 -6.39
C ALA A 73 0.55 -0.35 -5.40
N ARG A 74 1.18 -0.71 -4.26
CA ARG A 74 1.66 0.26 -3.28
C ARG A 74 2.59 1.30 -3.88
N ASN A 75 3.61 0.86 -4.62
CA ASN A 75 4.58 1.78 -5.23
C ASN A 75 3.96 2.72 -6.25
N ILE A 76 2.96 2.26 -7.02
CA ILE A 76 2.19 3.15 -7.90
C ILE A 76 1.49 4.23 -7.06
N CYS A 77 0.76 3.86 -6.01
CA CYS A 77 0.09 4.84 -5.15
C CYS A 77 1.09 5.81 -4.50
N ARG A 78 2.18 5.29 -3.93
CA ARG A 78 3.22 6.06 -3.22
C ARG A 78 3.87 7.12 -4.07
N ARG A 79 4.13 6.80 -5.34
CA ARG A 79 4.62 7.76 -6.33
C ARG A 79 3.74 9.02 -6.44
N HIS A 80 2.43 8.90 -6.16
CA HIS A 80 1.45 9.98 -6.23
C HIS A 80 1.10 10.61 -4.86
N CYS A 81 1.94 10.43 -3.82
CA CYS A 81 1.65 10.88 -2.44
C CYS A 81 0.36 10.28 -1.87
N MET A 82 0.06 9.06 -2.30
CA MET A 82 -1.03 8.21 -1.82
C MET A 82 -0.40 6.90 -1.31
N ASP A 83 -1.14 6.04 -0.63
CA ASP A 83 -0.77 4.63 -0.50
C ASP A 83 -1.94 3.77 -0.97
N THR A 84 -1.81 2.45 -1.04
CA THR A 84 -3.02 1.63 -1.20
C THR A 84 -3.97 1.88 -0.02
N VAL A 85 -5.27 1.74 -0.24
CA VAL A 85 -6.29 2.07 0.78
C VAL A 85 -6.12 1.29 2.07
N SER A 86 -6.23 1.97 3.20
CA SER A 86 -6.33 1.36 4.54
C SER A 86 -7.79 1.41 4.97
N ILE A 87 -8.45 0.26 5.16
CA ILE A 87 -9.90 0.26 5.46
C ILE A 87 -10.09 0.28 6.98
N GLU A 88 -10.22 1.47 7.54
CA GLU A 88 -10.14 1.69 8.99
C GLU A 88 -11.50 1.76 9.67
N THR A 89 -12.57 1.98 8.90
CA THR A 89 -13.94 2.13 9.39
C THR A 89 -14.93 1.28 8.59
N LEU A 90 -16.08 0.98 9.20
CA LEU A 90 -17.17 0.27 8.52
C LEU A 90 -17.68 1.09 7.33
N GLU A 91 -17.82 2.40 7.50
CA GLU A 91 -18.34 3.30 6.48
C GLU A 91 -17.38 3.40 5.28
N GLU A 92 -16.06 3.38 5.54
CA GLU A 92 -15.05 3.29 4.49
C GLU A 92 -15.08 1.93 3.77
N ASN A 93 -15.24 0.83 4.50
CA ASN A 93 -15.38 -0.49 3.89
C ASN A 93 -16.56 -0.51 2.91
N GLN A 94 -17.73 -0.06 3.36
CA GLN A 94 -18.93 0.07 2.54
C GLN A 94 -18.73 1.02 1.35
N PHE A 95 -17.97 2.10 1.51
CA PHE A 95 -17.63 3.00 0.42
C PHE A 95 -16.85 2.28 -0.69
N ILE A 96 -15.85 1.46 -0.34
CA ILE A 96 -15.08 0.66 -1.29
C ILE A 96 -15.94 -0.45 -1.91
N GLU A 97 -16.72 -1.17 -1.11
CA GLU A 97 -17.64 -2.22 -1.58
C GLU A 97 -18.64 -1.69 -2.61
N ASN A 98 -19.31 -0.57 -2.28
CA ASN A 98 -20.28 0.06 -3.17
C ASN A 98 -19.62 0.50 -4.48
N ARG A 99 -18.40 1.02 -4.43
CA ARG A 99 -17.66 1.37 -5.64
C ARG A 99 -17.39 0.14 -6.50
N MET A 100 -16.94 -0.96 -5.89
CA MET A 100 -16.70 -2.23 -6.60
C MET A 100 -17.98 -2.83 -7.18
N LEU A 101 -19.09 -2.76 -6.45
CA LEU A 101 -20.40 -3.23 -6.89
C LEU A 101 -20.88 -2.46 -8.13
N LEU A 102 -20.82 -1.12 -8.09
CA LEU A 102 -21.26 -0.25 -9.18
C LEU A 102 -20.46 -0.46 -10.48
N THR A 103 -19.17 -0.76 -10.38
CA THR A 103 -18.30 -0.96 -11.55
C THR A 103 -18.13 -2.41 -11.95
N GLY A 104 -18.69 -3.36 -11.20
CA GLY A 104 -18.47 -4.79 -11.41
C GLY A 104 -17.01 -5.24 -11.20
N THR A 105 -16.25 -4.50 -10.38
CA THR A 105 -14.85 -4.84 -10.08
C THR A 105 -14.82 -6.10 -9.22
N ARG A 106 -14.22 -7.17 -9.75
CA ARG A 106 -14.25 -8.50 -9.11
C ARG A 106 -13.39 -8.61 -7.85
N PHE A 107 -12.30 -7.85 -7.78
CA PHE A 107 -11.38 -7.85 -6.65
C PHE A 107 -10.45 -6.64 -6.72
N THR A 108 -9.92 -6.22 -5.57
CA THR A 108 -8.92 -5.15 -5.52
C THR A 108 -7.95 -5.33 -4.35
N TRP A 109 -6.71 -4.87 -4.55
CA TRP A 109 -5.75 -4.75 -3.48
C TRP A 109 -6.07 -3.59 -2.54
N THR A 110 -5.83 -3.85 -1.26
CA THR A 110 -5.78 -2.86 -0.16
C THR A 110 -4.35 -2.78 0.38
N SER A 111 -4.11 -1.97 1.42
CA SER A 111 -2.84 -1.89 2.12
C SER A 111 -2.64 -2.96 3.18
N GLY A 112 -3.59 -3.89 3.35
CA GLY A 112 -3.54 -4.87 4.42
C GLY A 112 -2.36 -5.82 4.26
N ARG A 113 -1.61 -6.02 5.34
CA ARG A 113 -0.38 -6.82 5.38
C ARG A 113 -0.29 -7.57 6.71
N LYS A 114 0.19 -8.81 6.66
CA LYS A 114 0.59 -9.60 7.84
C LYS A 114 2.05 -9.27 8.21
N CYS A 115 2.36 -9.06 9.48
CA CYS A 115 3.72 -8.80 9.94
C CYS A 115 4.50 -10.12 10.08
N ASP A 116 4.85 -10.74 8.95
CA ASP A 116 5.55 -12.03 8.85
C ASP A 116 6.94 -11.90 8.20
N PHE A 117 7.59 -10.75 8.42
CA PHE A 117 8.90 -10.41 7.88
C PHE A 117 9.85 -9.97 9.01
N GLU A 118 11.13 -9.81 8.68
CA GLU A 118 12.16 -9.42 9.64
C GLU A 118 11.77 -8.11 10.39
N GLY A 119 11.90 -8.14 11.72
CA GLY A 119 11.48 -7.04 12.59
C GLY A 119 10.08 -7.16 13.19
N CYS A 120 9.31 -8.20 12.80
CA CYS A 120 7.99 -8.49 13.36
C CYS A 120 7.99 -9.44 14.58
N ASP A 121 9.15 -9.85 15.08
CA ASP A 121 9.31 -10.72 16.25
C ASP A 121 9.01 -9.98 17.58
N ARG A 122 7.86 -9.31 17.65
CA ARG A 122 7.41 -8.57 18.83
C ARG A 122 6.35 -9.36 19.59
N PRO A 123 6.38 -9.41 20.93
CA PRO A 123 5.40 -10.15 21.73
C PRO A 123 3.95 -9.71 21.48
N ASP A 124 3.71 -8.44 21.20
CA ASP A 124 2.37 -7.89 20.96
C ASP A 124 1.76 -8.30 19.62
N LEU A 125 2.57 -8.81 18.68
CA LEU A 125 2.13 -9.30 17.38
C LEU A 125 1.86 -10.81 17.38
N GLN A 126 2.11 -11.51 18.48
CA GLN A 126 2.00 -12.97 18.55
C GLN A 126 0.63 -13.45 19.04
N PRO A 127 0.06 -14.53 18.47
CA PRO A 127 0.56 -15.21 17.27
C PRO A 127 0.31 -14.37 16.00
N THR A 128 1.28 -14.33 15.08
CA THR A 128 1.25 -13.43 13.90
C THR A 128 0.00 -13.58 13.03
N HIS A 129 -0.56 -14.79 12.89
CA HIS A 129 -1.77 -15.02 12.09
C HIS A 129 -3.04 -14.39 12.70
N ILE A 130 -3.01 -13.98 13.98
CA ILE A 130 -4.12 -13.31 14.67
C ILE A 130 -3.78 -11.84 14.94
N ASN A 131 -2.62 -11.57 15.52
CA ASN A 131 -2.28 -10.24 16.06
C ASN A 131 -1.31 -9.44 15.16
N GLY A 132 -0.86 -10.04 14.06
CA GLY A 132 0.13 -9.49 13.14
C GLY A 132 -0.44 -8.70 11.97
N TRP A 133 -1.75 -8.58 11.82
CA TRP A 133 -2.37 -7.86 10.70
C TRP A 133 -2.42 -6.35 10.94
N PHE A 134 -2.10 -5.58 9.90
CA PHE A 134 -2.13 -4.12 9.93
C PHE A 134 -2.35 -3.54 8.53
N TRP A 135 -2.81 -2.29 8.48
CA TRP A 135 -2.87 -1.47 7.29
C TRP A 135 -1.52 -0.81 7.06
N SER A 136 -0.77 -1.26 6.05
CA SER A 136 0.57 -0.74 5.79
C SER A 136 0.60 0.67 5.21
N GLY A 137 -0.54 1.19 4.76
CA GLY A 137 -0.69 2.56 4.25
C GLY A 137 -0.83 3.61 5.36
N SER A 138 -1.50 3.27 6.46
CA SER A 138 -1.67 4.15 7.63
C SER A 138 -0.80 3.76 8.83
N GLY A 139 -0.41 2.49 8.93
CA GLY A 139 0.27 1.89 10.08
C GLY A 139 -0.67 1.38 11.17
N VAL A 140 -1.98 1.51 10.99
CA VAL A 140 -2.99 1.07 11.98
C VAL A 140 -3.06 -0.45 12.03
N ARG A 141 -3.04 -1.00 13.25
CA ARG A 141 -3.17 -2.44 13.49
C ARG A 141 -4.63 -2.87 13.42
N LEU A 142 -4.86 -4.05 12.86
CA LEU A 142 -6.17 -4.70 13.00
C LEU A 142 -6.25 -5.31 14.40
N GLY A 143 -7.41 -5.12 15.03
CA GLY A 143 -7.72 -5.73 16.32
C GLY A 143 -7.93 -7.23 16.20
N SER A 144 -8.04 -7.89 17.35
CA SER A 144 -8.48 -9.28 17.42
C SER A 144 -9.41 -9.48 18.61
N ARG A 145 -10.40 -10.35 18.44
CA ARG A 145 -11.36 -10.71 19.48
C ARG A 145 -11.64 -12.20 19.44
N ASN A 146 -11.61 -12.85 20.61
CA ASN A 146 -11.85 -14.29 20.74
C ASN A 146 -10.98 -15.15 19.81
N GLY A 147 -9.72 -14.75 19.59
CA GLY A 147 -8.78 -15.47 18.73
C GLY A 147 -9.02 -15.30 17.22
N ARG A 148 -9.83 -14.32 16.80
CA ARG A 148 -10.04 -13.99 15.38
C ARG A 148 -9.64 -12.54 15.12
N VAL A 149 -9.06 -12.29 13.95
CA VAL A 149 -8.78 -10.93 13.46
C VAL A 149 -10.12 -10.21 13.25
N GLU A 150 -10.21 -8.97 13.71
CA GLU A 150 -11.38 -8.13 13.45
C GLU A 150 -11.36 -7.60 12.02
N GLY A 151 -12.53 -7.25 11.50
CA GLY A 151 -12.71 -6.79 10.13
C GLY A 151 -13.77 -7.58 9.37
N ASP A 152 -13.95 -7.22 8.11
CA ASP A 152 -14.97 -7.82 7.24
C ASP A 152 -14.44 -9.05 6.48
N TRP A 153 -13.79 -9.94 7.23
CA TRP A 153 -13.22 -11.17 6.69
C TRP A 153 -14.31 -12.15 6.25
N SER A 154 -14.09 -12.81 5.12
CA SER A 154 -15.02 -13.83 4.65
C SER A 154 -15.15 -14.99 5.64
N ASN A 155 -16.37 -15.53 5.74
CA ASN A 155 -16.66 -16.75 6.50
C ASN A 155 -16.36 -18.03 5.70
N THR A 156 -15.87 -17.91 4.46
CA THR A 156 -15.53 -19.03 3.57
C THR A 156 -14.35 -18.65 2.66
N GLY A 157 -13.86 -19.60 1.87
CA GLY A 157 -12.74 -19.42 0.95
C GLY A 157 -12.68 -20.53 -0.09
N GLY A 158 -11.53 -20.68 -0.74
CA GLY A 158 -11.34 -21.65 -1.82
C GLY A 158 -11.41 -23.13 -1.41
N ASP A 159 -11.40 -23.44 -0.12
CA ASP A 159 -11.63 -24.77 0.46
C ASP A 159 -12.71 -24.78 1.55
N GLY A 160 -13.52 -23.70 1.64
CA GLY A 160 -14.62 -23.58 2.60
C GLY A 160 -14.23 -23.06 3.99
N GLU A 161 -12.95 -22.74 4.22
CA GLU A 161 -12.48 -22.21 5.50
C GLU A 161 -12.67 -20.69 5.61
N ALA A 162 -12.88 -20.20 6.85
CA ALA A 162 -13.08 -18.79 7.11
C ALA A 162 -11.74 -18.01 7.13
N GLN A 163 -11.73 -16.83 6.54
CA GLN A 163 -10.56 -15.98 6.39
C GLN A 163 -10.18 -15.24 7.71
N PRO A 164 -8.91 -14.88 7.92
CA PRO A 164 -7.76 -15.29 7.12
C PRO A 164 -7.38 -16.75 7.39
N ASP A 165 -7.18 -17.55 6.34
CA ASP A 165 -7.03 -19.01 6.45
C ASP A 165 -5.68 -19.57 5.98
N ASN A 166 -4.83 -18.70 5.39
CA ASN A 166 -3.52 -19.03 4.85
C ASN A 166 -3.51 -20.30 3.99
N ARG A 167 -4.58 -20.50 3.21
CA ARG A 167 -4.85 -21.69 2.42
C ARG A 167 -3.73 -22.05 1.47
N GLU A 168 -3.13 -21.11 0.73
CA GLU A 168 -2.08 -21.45 -0.23
C GLU A 168 -0.90 -22.16 0.47
N PHE A 169 -0.46 -21.65 1.62
CA PHE A 169 0.55 -22.29 2.43
C PHE A 169 0.04 -23.58 3.07
N ARG A 170 -1.13 -23.55 3.72
CA ARG A 170 -1.71 -24.69 4.44
C ARG A 170 -1.97 -25.91 3.55
N VAL A 171 -2.45 -25.69 2.32
CA VAL A 171 -2.87 -26.76 1.40
C VAL A 171 -1.74 -27.17 0.46
N LYS A 172 -0.92 -26.22 -0.03
CA LYS A 172 0.11 -26.51 -1.03
C LYS A 172 1.54 -26.43 -0.51
N GLY A 173 1.76 -25.80 0.65
CA GLY A 173 3.10 -25.54 1.19
C GLY A 173 3.90 -24.52 0.37
N GLU A 174 3.22 -23.64 -0.39
CA GLU A 174 3.86 -22.74 -1.35
C GLU A 174 4.14 -21.35 -0.74
N HIS A 175 3.12 -20.49 -0.67
CA HIS A 175 3.27 -19.09 -0.27
C HIS A 175 2.33 -18.74 0.87
N GLU A 176 2.84 -17.95 1.82
CA GLU A 176 2.04 -17.31 2.85
C GLU A 176 1.06 -16.30 2.22
N GLU A 177 -0.21 -16.38 2.63
CA GLU A 177 -1.24 -15.42 2.28
C GLU A 177 -1.19 -14.27 3.29
N SER A 178 -0.51 -13.22 2.87
CA SER A 178 -0.01 -12.21 3.80
C SER A 178 -0.39 -10.79 3.40
N CYS A 179 -1.28 -10.67 2.42
CA CYS A 179 -1.83 -9.42 1.91
C CYS A 179 -3.36 -9.50 1.88
N ILE A 180 -4.04 -8.39 2.12
CA ILE A 180 -5.52 -8.35 2.13
C ILE A 180 -6.04 -7.86 0.78
N ALA A 181 -6.96 -8.61 0.18
CA ALA A 181 -7.76 -8.16 -0.94
C ALA A 181 -9.24 -8.12 -0.56
N VAL A 182 -9.97 -7.14 -1.11
CA VAL A 182 -11.43 -7.18 -1.12
C VAL A 182 -11.86 -7.94 -2.37
N MET A 183 -12.75 -8.92 -2.21
CA MET A 183 -13.24 -9.77 -3.31
C MET A 183 -14.75 -9.62 -3.42
N ASN A 184 -15.22 -9.30 -4.62
CA ASN A 184 -16.63 -9.08 -4.90
C ASN A 184 -17.32 -10.40 -5.29
N ASN A 185 -17.92 -11.03 -4.28
CA ASN A 185 -18.75 -12.22 -4.35
C ASN A 185 -18.09 -13.38 -5.11
N PHE A 186 -16.78 -13.53 -4.95
CA PHE A 186 -16.00 -14.52 -5.70
C PHE A 186 -16.29 -15.95 -5.24
N TYR A 187 -16.57 -16.14 -3.94
CA TYR A 187 -16.93 -17.44 -3.34
C TYR A 187 -18.40 -17.50 -2.91
N ASN A 188 -19.25 -16.65 -3.49
CA ASN A 188 -20.67 -16.50 -3.12
C ASN A 188 -20.86 -16.11 -1.64
N ASP A 189 -20.02 -15.18 -1.18
CA ASP A 189 -19.82 -14.78 0.21
C ASP A 189 -19.96 -13.27 0.44
N GLY A 190 -20.44 -12.52 -0.56
CA GLY A 190 -20.55 -11.06 -0.52
C GLY A 190 -19.27 -10.35 -0.94
N ILE A 191 -19.17 -9.04 -0.68
CA ILE A 191 -17.97 -8.25 -0.95
C ILE A 191 -17.18 -8.17 0.34
N VAL A 192 -16.18 -9.04 0.52
CA VAL A 192 -15.53 -9.30 1.81
C VAL A 192 -14.02 -9.44 1.65
N TRP A 193 -13.28 -9.42 2.76
CA TRP A 193 -11.83 -9.49 2.79
C TRP A 193 -11.34 -10.94 2.76
N HIS A 194 -10.26 -11.16 2.01
CA HIS A 194 -9.54 -12.44 1.93
C HIS A 194 -8.05 -12.19 2.13
N ASP A 195 -7.36 -13.08 2.83
CA ASP A 195 -5.91 -13.13 2.78
C ASP A 195 -5.48 -13.81 1.48
N ILE A 196 -4.55 -13.20 0.77
CA ILE A 196 -4.10 -13.67 -0.53
C ILE A 196 -2.59 -13.53 -0.60
N ALA A 197 -1.93 -14.49 -1.24
CA ALA A 197 -0.49 -14.39 -1.49
C ALA A 197 -0.16 -13.14 -2.31
N CYS A 198 0.79 -12.35 -1.81
CA CYS A 198 1.05 -10.98 -2.26
C CYS A 198 1.50 -10.87 -3.74
N TYR A 199 1.92 -11.98 -4.35
CA TYR A 199 2.37 -12.02 -5.75
C TYR A 199 1.22 -11.98 -6.76
N HIS A 200 -0.01 -12.31 -6.34
CA HIS A 200 -1.17 -12.29 -7.23
C HIS A 200 -1.41 -10.90 -7.81
N LYS A 201 -1.90 -10.85 -9.05
CA LYS A 201 -2.12 -9.59 -9.76
C LYS A 201 -3.57 -9.15 -9.64
N LYS A 202 -3.80 -7.92 -9.17
CA LYS A 202 -5.14 -7.33 -9.02
C LYS A 202 -5.12 -5.84 -9.39
N PRO A 203 -6.27 -5.25 -9.76
CA PRO A 203 -6.49 -3.81 -9.65
C PRO A 203 -6.29 -3.33 -8.21
N PHE A 204 -6.15 -2.04 -8.00
CA PHE A 204 -5.85 -1.47 -6.68
C PHE A 204 -6.60 -0.15 -6.46
N VAL A 205 -6.80 0.18 -5.19
CA VAL A 205 -7.30 1.49 -4.76
C VAL A 205 -6.18 2.22 -4.06
N CYS A 206 -5.92 3.46 -4.46
CA CYS A 206 -5.06 4.37 -3.72
C CYS A 206 -5.90 5.33 -2.86
N GLU A 207 -5.35 5.69 -1.72
CA GLU A 207 -5.87 6.65 -0.75
C GLU A 207 -4.80 7.71 -0.42
N SER A 208 -5.17 8.97 -0.30
CA SER A 208 -4.26 10.05 0.10
C SER A 208 -3.61 9.78 1.45
N SER A 209 -2.28 9.89 1.53
CA SER A 209 -1.51 9.62 2.75
C SER A 209 -0.85 10.88 3.30
N ASP A 210 -1.17 11.23 4.53
CA ASP A 210 -0.57 12.40 5.20
C ASP A 210 0.93 12.21 5.47
N GLN A 211 1.38 10.95 5.55
CA GLN A 211 2.79 10.60 5.75
C GLN A 211 3.65 10.80 4.49
N LEU A 212 3.02 10.93 3.33
CA LEU A 212 3.67 11.02 2.03
C LEU A 212 3.50 12.40 1.38
N MET A 213 2.79 13.32 2.03
CA MET A 213 2.57 14.70 1.59
C MET A 213 3.60 15.67 2.16
#